data_AF-A0A959QUY8-F1
#
_entry.id   AF-A0A959QUY8-F1
#
_cell.length_a   1.000
_cell.length_b   1.000
_cell.length_c   1.000
_cell.angle_alpha   90.00
_cell.angle_beta   90.00
_cell.angle_gamma   90.00
#
_symmetry.space_group_name_H-M   'P 1'
#
loop_
_entity.id
_entity.type
_entity.pdbx_description
1 polymer ?
#
loop_
_entity_poly.entity_id
_entity_poly.type
_entity_poly.pdbx_seq_one_letter_code
_entity_poly.pdbx_strand_id
1 'polypeptide(L)' 'MISKFVEHPNDVGESYITHFSKACSFGFKMLKLSFICFSHALLPWTFEKKASEEIIDMAEEMEERRELAECED' A
#
# COMPACT_ATOMS: atom_id res chain seq x y z
N MET A 1 4.82 23.82 -2.17
CA MET A 1 4.12 22.80 -2.99
C MET A 1 5.07 21.72 -3.46
N ILE A 2 6.17 22.04 -4.16
CA ILE A 2 7.24 21.09 -4.49
C ILE A 2 7.92 20.53 -3.22
N SER A 3 8.06 21.35 -2.16
CA SER A 3 8.63 20.92 -0.88
C SER A 3 7.94 19.70 -0.27
N LYS A 4 6.61 19.59 -0.36
CA LYS A 4 5.86 18.47 0.23
C LYS A 4 6.13 17.12 -0.42
N PHE A 5 6.53 17.13 -1.69
CA PHE A 5 6.95 15.91 -2.39
C PHE A 5 8.37 15.46 -1.98
N VAL A 6 9.13 16.31 -1.29
CA VAL A 6 10.51 16.04 -0.86
C VAL A 6 10.61 15.87 0.67
N GLU A 7 9.81 16.62 1.43
CA GLU A 7 9.69 16.49 2.89
C GLU A 7 9.17 15.10 3.26
N HIS A 8 8.04 14.67 2.70
CA HIS A 8 7.43 13.40 3.11
C HIS A 8 8.31 12.14 2.89
N PRO A 9 9.04 11.99 1.77
CA PRO A 9 10.02 10.90 1.63
C PRO A 9 11.22 11.03 2.57
N ASN A 10 11.71 12.26 2.79
CA ASN A 10 12.84 12.50 3.68
C ASN A 10 12.49 12.21 5.15
N ASP A 11 11.25 12.49 5.57
CA ASP A 11 10.73 12.18 6.92
C ASP A 11 10.66 10.67 7.20
N VAL A 12 10.82 9.82 6.18
CA VAL A 12 10.87 8.35 6.32
C VAL A 12 12.16 7.76 5.74
N GLY A 13 13.21 8.58 5.58
CA GLY A 13 14.53 8.14 5.10
C GLY A 13 14.59 7.67 3.64
N GLU A 14 13.52 7.85 2.85
CA GLU A 14 13.42 7.34 1.47
C GLU A 14 13.67 8.42 0.42
N SER A 15 14.37 8.07 -0.68
CA SER A 15 14.40 8.94 -1.86
C SER A 15 12.99 9.07 -2.46
N TYR A 16 12.65 10.23 -3.02
CA TYR A 16 11.34 10.45 -3.68
C TYR A 16 10.99 9.35 -4.69
N ILE A 17 11.95 8.89 -5.50
CA ILE A 17 11.72 7.84 -6.51
C ILE A 17 11.41 6.50 -5.85
N THR A 18 12.11 6.16 -4.76
CA THR A 18 11.84 4.96 -3.97
C THR A 18 10.43 5.01 -3.37
N HIS A 19 10.10 6.11 -2.71
CA HIS A 19 8.81 6.31 -2.08
C HIS A 19 7.66 6.30 -3.11
N PHE A 20 7.83 6.99 -4.22
CA PHE A 20 6.88 7.04 -5.33
C PHE A 20 6.65 5.64 -5.93
N SER A 21 7.71 4.89 -6.22
CA SER A 21 7.61 3.54 -6.77
C SER A 21 6.85 2.60 -5.84
N LYS A 22 7.14 2.65 -4.52
CA LYS A 22 6.41 1.88 -3.52
C LYS A 22 4.95 2.28 -3.44
N ALA A 23 4.64 3.58 -3.38
CA ALA A 23 3.27 4.08 -3.37
C ALA A 23 2.49 3.64 -4.62
N CYS A 24 3.11 3.69 -5.80
CA CYS A 24 2.52 3.15 -7.02
C CYS A 24 2.25 1.64 -6.94
N SER A 25 3.17 0.86 -6.37
CA SER A 25 3.00 -0.59 -6.16
C SER A 25 1.77 -0.88 -5.30
N PHE A 26 1.64 -0.23 -4.14
CA PHE A 26 0.45 -0.35 -3.29
C PHE A 26 -0.82 0.08 -4.03
N GLY A 27 -0.78 1.17 -4.78
CA GLY A 27 -1.92 1.62 -5.59
C GLY A 27 -2.38 0.58 -6.60
N PHE A 28 -1.46 -0.08 -7.32
CA PHE A 28 -1.81 -1.17 -8.24
C PHE A 28 -2.34 -2.41 -7.53
N LYS A 29 -1.80 -2.78 -6.36
CA LYS A 29 -2.34 -3.88 -5.53
C LYS A 29 -3.79 -3.57 -5.12
N MET A 30 -4.07 -2.36 -4.61
CA MET A 30 -5.43 -1.93 -4.23
C MET A 30 -6.40 -1.92 -5.42
N LEU A 31 -5.94 -1.47 -6.59
CA LEU A 31 -6.76 -1.48 -7.81
C LEU A 31 -7.14 -2.91 -8.20
N LYS A 32 -6.19 -3.85 -8.14
CA LYS A 32 -6.45 -5.29 -8.37
C LYS A 32 -7.44 -5.85 -7.35
N LEU A 33 -7.29 -5.49 -6.07
CA LEU A 33 -8.20 -5.92 -5.01
C LEU A 33 -9.62 -5.38 -5.21
N SER A 34 -9.76 -4.15 -5.69
CA SER A 34 -11.06 -3.60 -6.10
C SER A 34 -11.75 -4.44 -7.17
N PHE A 35 -11.03 -4.87 -8.21
CA PHE A 35 -11.57 -5.80 -9.20
C PHE A 35 -11.98 -7.16 -8.60
N ILE A 36 -11.20 -7.67 -7.64
CA ILE A 36 -11.53 -8.91 -6.92
C ILE A 36 -12.83 -8.74 -6.12
N CYS A 37 -12.97 -7.65 -5.36
CA CYS A 37 -14.18 -7.35 -4.59
C CYS A 37 -15.41 -7.23 -5.49
N PHE A 38 -15.30 -6.54 -6.63
CA PHE A 38 -16.41 -6.44 -7.58
C PHE A 38 -16.75 -7.77 -8.23
N SER A 39 -15.74 -8.60 -8.55
CA SER A 39 -15.96 -9.94 -9.05
C SER A 39 -16.70 -10.81 -8.02
N HIS A 40 -16.32 -10.73 -6.75
CA HIS A 40 -17.01 -11.40 -5.65
C HIS A 40 -18.44 -10.89 -5.46
N ALA A 41 -18.67 -9.58 -5.56
CA ALA A 41 -20.02 -9.00 -5.47
C ALA A 41 -20.96 -9.51 -6.58
N LEU A 42 -20.42 -9.79 -7.78
CA LEU A 42 -21.18 -10.38 -8.88
C LEU A 42 -21.30 -11.91 -8.75
N LEU A 43 -20.24 -12.57 -8.29
CA LEU A 43 -20.09 -14.02 -8.20
C LEU A 43 -19.60 -14.38 -6.78
N PRO A 44 -20.51 -14.51 -5.79
CA PRO A 44 -20.16 -14.62 -4.37
C PRO A 44 -19.35 -15.86 -3.99
N TRP A 45 -19.27 -16.86 -4.86
CA TRP A 45 -18.42 -18.06 -4.69
C TRP A 45 -16.97 -17.86 -5.18
N THR A 46 -16.65 -16.70 -5.77
CA THR A 46 -15.29 -16.39 -6.23
C THR A 46 -14.56 -15.55 -5.19
N PHE A 47 -13.29 -15.86 -4.92
CA PHE A 47 -12.41 -15.03 -4.09
C PHE A 47 -12.87 -14.76 -2.64
N GLU A 48 -13.59 -15.70 -2.01
CA GLU A 48 -14.23 -15.54 -0.70
C GLU A 48 -13.35 -14.92 0.40
N LYS A 49 -12.05 -15.22 0.43
CA LYS A 49 -11.11 -14.66 1.42
C LYS A 49 -9.96 -13.85 0.83
N LYS A 50 -9.80 -13.90 -0.49
CA LYS A 50 -8.59 -13.41 -1.16
C LYS A 50 -8.44 -11.90 -1.03
N ALA A 51 -9.53 -11.16 -1.12
CA ALA A 51 -9.48 -9.71 -1.00
C ALA A 51 -9.11 -9.27 0.43
N SER A 52 -9.69 -9.93 1.45
CA SER A 52 -9.43 -9.59 2.84
C SER A 52 -8.02 -10.00 3.28
N GLU A 53 -7.56 -11.19 2.90
CA GLU A 53 -6.20 -11.67 3.24
C GLU A 53 -5.15 -10.70 2.69
N GLU A 54 -5.22 -10.36 1.40
CA GLU A 54 -4.26 -9.44 0.78
C GLU A 54 -4.34 -8.00 1.33
N ILE A 55 -5.52 -7.53 1.78
CA ILE A 55 -5.61 -6.22 2.45
C ILE A 55 -4.91 -6.24 3.81
N ILE A 56 -5.06 -7.33 4.57
CA ILE A 56 -4.40 -7.49 5.88
C ILE A 56 -2.88 -7.54 5.69
N ASP A 57 -2.40 -8.36 4.75
CA ASP A 57 -0.98 -8.47 4.44
C ASP A 57 -0.38 -7.10 4.03
N MET A 58 -1.11 -6.32 3.23
CA MET A 58 -0.67 -4.96 2.88
C MET A 58 -0.67 -4.00 4.07
N ALA A 59 -1.65 -4.12 4.97
CA ALA A 59 -1.70 -3.27 6.15
C ALA A 59 -0.51 -3.57 7.09
N GLU A 60 -0.17 -4.84 7.28
CA GLU A 60 1.03 -5.26 8.02
C GLU A 60 2.31 -4.72 7.34
N GLU A 61 2.44 -4.87 6.01
CA GLU A 61 3.58 -4.31 5.25
C GLU A 61 3.71 -2.78 5.43
N MET A 62 2.58 -2.06 5.52
CA MET A 62 2.58 -0.61 5.73
C MET A 62 2.94 -0.24 7.18
N GLU A 63 2.52 -1.03 8.16
CA GLU A 63 2.81 -0.83 9.57
C GLU A 63 4.29 -1.08 9.88
N GLU A 64 4.85 -2.21 9.42
CA GLU A 64 6.29 -2.51 9.57
C GLU A 64 7.17 -1.38 8.98
N ARG A 65 6.78 -0.86 7.81
CA ARG A 65 7.49 0.25 7.18
C ARG A 65 7.41 1.54 7.99
N ARG A 66 6.30 1.77 8.68
CA ARG A 66 6.13 2.94 9.54
C ARG A 66 7.01 2.81 10.79
N GLU A 67 7.03 1.64 11.42
CA GLU A 67 7.89 1.38 12.59
C GLU A 67 9.38 1.54 12.27
N LEU A 68 9.81 1.08 11.09
CA LEU A 68 11.20 1.25 10.64
C LEU A 68 11.57 2.73 10.46
N ALA A 69 10.67 3.53 9.90
CA ALA A 69 10.88 4.98 9.77
C ALA A 69 10.96 5.67 11.15
N GLU A 70 10.10 5.28 12.10
CA GLU A 70 10.10 5.85 13.46
C GLU A 70 11.32 5.40 14.31
N CYS A 71 12.00 4.29 13.98
CA CYS A 71 13.22 3.83 14.68
C CYS A 71 14.54 4.40 14.11
N GLU A 72 14.51 5.01 12.92
CA GLU A 72 15.69 5.65 12.31
C GLU A 72 15.87 7.13 12.75
N ASP A 73 14.87 7.71 13.43
CA ASP A 73 14.87 9.05 14.05
C ASP A 73 15.44 9.06 15.49
#